data_AF-A0A7X2D4L4-F1
#
_entry.id   AF-A0A7X2D4L4-F1
#
_cell.length_a   1.000
_cell.length_b   1.000
_cell.length_c   1.000
_cell.angle_alpha   90.00
_cell.angle_beta   90.00
_cell.angle_gamma   90.00
#
_symmetry.space_group_name_H-M   'P 1'
#
loop_
_entity.id
_entity.type
_entity.pdbx_description
1 polymer ?
#
loop_
_entity_poly.entity_id
_entity_poly.type
_entity_poly.pdbx_seq_one_letter_code
_entity_poly.pdbx_strand_id
1 'polypeptide(L)'
;MAVLGLIGLGAYTVIALQDRDAALADLRAERQSLREQVGTLVGERDTLVTELEAALRIGERLSKRVDALEANLAEARETRLEVREVRGTADFPIQRAMARAGDTVAGFAAREGATEDVVRALNPWLDGSTDLDAWQTLWVPKPGE
;
A
#
# COMPACT_ATOMS: atom_id res chain seq x y z
N MET A 1 -25.63 -19.14 91.62
CA MET A 1 -26.11 -19.40 90.24
C MET A 1 -25.97 -18.17 89.32
N ALA A 2 -24.92 -17.34 89.44
CA ALA A 2 -24.75 -16.13 88.62
C ALA A 2 -23.54 -16.15 87.66
N VAL A 3 -22.63 -17.13 87.82
CA VAL A 3 -21.36 -17.16 87.06
C VAL A 3 -21.52 -17.83 85.69
N LEU A 4 -22.47 -18.75 85.51
CA LEU A 4 -22.70 -19.45 84.24
C LEU A 4 -23.35 -18.57 83.17
N GLY A 5 -24.17 -17.58 83.55
CA GLY A 5 -24.83 -16.66 82.60
C GLY A 5 -23.88 -15.64 81.95
N LEU A 6 -22.82 -15.23 82.68
CA LEU A 6 -21.81 -14.30 82.16
C LEU A 6 -20.85 -14.95 81.16
N ILE A 7 -20.53 -16.24 81.35
CA ILE A 7 -19.67 -17.00 80.43
C ILE A 7 -20.37 -17.21 79.08
N GLY A 8 -21.66 -17.52 79.08
CA GLY A 8 -22.45 -17.70 77.85
C GLY A 8 -22.64 -16.42 77.03
N LEU A 9 -22.89 -15.29 77.71
CA LEU A 9 -22.98 -13.97 77.05
C LEU A 9 -21.64 -13.51 76.48
N GLY A 10 -20.54 -13.71 77.23
CA GLY A 10 -19.18 -13.42 76.75
C GLY A 10 -18.85 -14.21 75.48
N ALA A 11 -19.11 -15.53 75.48
CA ALA A 11 -18.86 -16.38 74.33
C ALA A 11 -19.67 -15.97 73.08
N TYR A 12 -20.95 -15.63 73.23
CA TYR A 12 -21.79 -15.17 72.12
C TYR A 12 -21.29 -13.85 71.51
N THR A 13 -20.93 -12.88 72.34
CA THR A 13 -20.42 -11.59 71.85
C THR A 13 -19.09 -11.74 71.10
N VAL A 14 -18.22 -12.65 71.54
CA VAL A 14 -16.95 -12.95 70.85
C VAL A 14 -17.20 -13.57 69.48
N ILE A 15 -18.12 -14.53 69.37
CA ILE A 15 -18.46 -15.16 68.09
C ILE A 15 -19.08 -14.13 67.12
N ALA A 16 -20.02 -13.31 67.59
CA ALA A 16 -20.65 -12.29 66.77
C ALA A 16 -19.66 -11.20 66.29
N LEU A 17 -18.66 -10.87 67.12
CA LEU A 17 -17.56 -9.98 66.73
C LEU A 17 -16.64 -10.64 65.70
N GLN A 18 -16.32 -11.93 65.86
CA GLN A 18 -15.52 -12.70 64.91
C GLN A 18 -16.21 -12.80 63.53
N ASP A 19 -17.51 -13.07 63.50
CA ASP A 19 -18.28 -13.12 62.25
C ASP A 19 -18.30 -11.75 61.54
N ARG A 20 -18.43 -10.67 62.31
CA ARG A 20 -18.37 -9.30 61.78
C ARG A 20 -17.00 -8.97 61.21
N ASP A 21 -15.93 -9.34 61.91
CA ASP A 21 -14.56 -9.10 61.47
C ASP A 21 -14.24 -9.92 60.20
N ALA A 22 -14.74 -11.15 60.12
CA ALA A 22 -14.66 -11.98 58.92
C ALA A 22 -15.40 -11.34 57.73
N ALA A 23 -16.63 -10.85 57.92
CA ALA A 23 -17.40 -10.16 56.88
C ALA A 23 -16.73 -8.86 56.43
N LEU A 24 -16.13 -8.09 57.35
CA LEU A 24 -15.36 -6.90 57.01
C LEU A 24 -14.06 -7.21 56.26
N ALA A 25 -13.41 -8.34 56.57
CA ALA A 25 -12.25 -8.80 55.84
C ALA A 25 -12.60 -9.20 54.39
N ASP A 26 -13.71 -9.93 54.21
CA ASP A 26 -14.21 -10.36 52.91
C ASP A 26 -14.58 -9.16 52.02
N LEU A 27 -15.35 -8.20 52.54
CA LEU A 27 -15.69 -6.96 51.82
C LEU A 27 -14.45 -6.13 51.44
N ARG A 28 -13.40 -6.14 52.26
CA ARG A 28 -12.13 -5.46 51.93
C ARG A 28 -11.40 -6.19 50.79
N ALA A 29 -11.38 -7.52 50.82
CA ALA A 29 -10.80 -8.33 49.75
C ALA A 29 -11.56 -8.12 48.43
N GLU A 30 -12.89 -8.12 48.46
CA GLU A 30 -13.72 -7.84 47.29
C GLU A 30 -13.47 -6.43 46.73
N ARG A 31 -13.42 -5.41 47.59
CA ARG A 31 -13.06 -4.04 47.17
C ARG A 31 -11.66 -3.95 46.58
N GLN A 32 -10.71 -4.72 47.09
CA GLN A 32 -9.37 -4.75 46.53
C GLN A 32 -9.39 -5.40 45.14
N SER A 33 -10.06 -6.54 44.98
CA SER A 33 -10.22 -7.20 43.68
C SER A 33 -10.91 -6.29 42.66
N LEU A 34 -11.99 -5.61 43.05
CA LEU A 34 -12.67 -4.65 42.17
C LEU A 34 -11.77 -3.48 41.77
N ARG A 35 -10.93 -2.97 42.68
CA ARG A 35 -9.96 -1.92 42.35
C ARG A 35 -8.91 -2.41 41.37
N GLU A 36 -8.43 -3.64 41.54
CA GLU A 36 -7.48 -4.26 40.60
C GLU A 36 -8.12 -4.42 39.22
N GLN A 37 -9.37 -4.92 39.14
CA GLN A 37 -10.13 -5.03 37.88
C GLN A 37 -10.37 -3.67 37.22
N VAL A 38 -10.72 -2.64 37.98
CA VAL A 38 -10.86 -1.28 37.45
C VAL A 38 -9.51 -0.79 36.92
N GLY A 39 -8.41 -1.08 37.62
CA GLY A 39 -7.06 -0.75 37.18
C GLY A 39 -6.69 -1.40 35.84
N THR A 40 -7.00 -2.69 35.68
CA THR A 40 -6.73 -3.42 34.41
C THR A 40 -7.58 -2.85 33.27
N LEU A 41 -8.88 -2.65 33.50
CA LEU A 41 -9.80 -2.08 32.49
C LEU A 41 -9.40 -0.66 32.09
N VAL A 42 -8.92 0.16 33.02
CA VAL A 42 -8.41 1.50 32.72
C VAL A 42 -7.18 1.41 31.81
N GLY A 43 -6.24 0.50 32.10
CA GLY A 43 -5.06 0.28 31.26
C GLY A 43 -5.40 -0.25 29.86
N GLU A 44 -6.36 -1.18 29.76
CA GLU A 44 -6.88 -1.66 28.48
C GLU A 44 -7.53 -0.52 27.68
N ARG A 45 -8.33 0.32 28.34
CA ARG A 45 -8.96 1.50 27.72
C ARG A 45 -7.92 2.49 27.20
N ASP A 46 -6.89 2.80 27.98
CA ASP A 46 -5.80 3.69 27.54
C ASP A 46 -5.05 3.15 26.33
N THR A 47 -4.82 1.83 26.31
CA THR A 47 -4.20 1.14 25.17
C THR A 47 -5.07 1.25 23.92
N LEU A 48 -6.37 0.92 24.03
CA LEU A 48 -7.31 1.00 22.91
C LEU A 48 -7.47 2.42 22.37
N VAL A 49 -7.48 3.43 23.24
CA VAL A 49 -7.53 4.85 22.82
C VAL A 49 -6.29 5.20 21.99
N THR A 50 -5.11 4.77 22.44
CA THR A 50 -3.85 5.01 21.72
C THR A 50 -3.84 4.34 20.34
N GLU A 51 -4.34 3.10 20.26
CA GLU A 51 -4.49 2.37 18.99
C GLU A 51 -5.47 3.06 18.04
N LEU A 52 -6.61 3.52 18.55
CA LEU A 52 -7.62 4.25 17.77
C LEU A 52 -7.06 5.56 17.21
N GLU A 53 -6.34 6.33 18.03
CA GLU A 53 -5.68 7.55 17.58
C GLU A 53 -4.64 7.28 16.48
N ALA A 54 -3.85 6.22 16.63
CA ALA A 54 -2.89 5.82 15.61
C ALA A 54 -3.59 5.43 14.29
N ALA A 55 -4.69 4.69 14.37
CA ALA A 55 -5.50 4.31 13.22
C ALA A 55 -6.12 5.54 12.52
N LEU A 56 -6.65 6.50 13.27
CA LEU A 56 -7.18 7.75 12.72
C LEU A 56 -6.11 8.56 11.97
N ARG A 57 -4.90 8.67 12.54
CA ARG A 57 -3.76 9.35 11.87
C ARG A 57 -3.34 8.65 10.58
N ILE A 58 -3.50 7.33 10.50
CA ILE A 58 -3.25 6.58 9.27
C ILE A 58 -4.35 6.89 8.25
N GLY A 59 -5.62 6.83 8.66
CA GLY A 59 -6.77 7.16 7.82
C GLY A 59 -6.66 8.56 7.19
N GLU A 60 -6.31 9.58 7.99
CA GLU A 60 -6.13 10.95 7.49
C GLU A 60 -5.01 11.06 6.45
N ARG A 61 -3.88 10.35 6.66
CA ARG A 61 -2.78 10.30 5.70
C ARG A 61 -3.17 9.60 4.40
N LEU A 62 -3.94 8.53 4.47
CA LEU A 62 -4.47 7.86 3.27
C LEU A 62 -5.43 8.77 2.51
N SER A 63 -6.33 9.47 3.20
CA SER A 63 -7.27 10.41 2.58
C SER A 63 -6.52 11.48 1.78
N LYS A 64 -5.55 12.16 2.40
CA LYS A 64 -4.72 13.18 1.72
C LYS A 64 -3.98 12.64 0.50
N ARG A 65 -3.58 11.37 0.54
CA ARG A 65 -2.88 10.71 -0.56
C ARG A 65 -3.82 10.34 -1.70
N VAL A 66 -5.06 9.99 -1.41
CA VAL A 66 -6.10 9.81 -2.43
C VAL A 66 -6.38 11.14 -3.11
N ASP A 67 -6.61 12.22 -2.35
CA ASP A 67 -6.87 13.55 -2.90
C ASP A 67 -5.72 14.01 -3.83
N ALA A 68 -4.47 13.79 -3.42
CA ALA A 68 -3.31 14.10 -4.24
C ALA A 68 -3.23 13.26 -5.53
N LEU A 69 -3.59 11.98 -5.47
CA LEU A 69 -3.62 11.11 -6.66
C LEU A 69 -4.74 11.51 -7.61
N GLU A 70 -5.91 11.90 -7.09
CA GLU A 70 -7.01 12.40 -7.90
C GLU A 70 -6.63 13.70 -8.62
N ALA A 71 -5.97 14.63 -7.93
CA ALA A 71 -5.45 15.86 -8.53
C ALA A 71 -4.43 15.57 -9.64
N ASN A 72 -3.44 14.72 -9.39
CA ASN A 72 -2.44 14.32 -10.38
C ASN A 72 -3.09 13.63 -11.60
N LEU A 73 -4.13 12.84 -11.38
CA LEU A 73 -4.83 12.14 -12.46
C LEU A 73 -5.68 13.10 -13.28
N ALA A 74 -6.30 14.12 -12.66
CA ALA A 74 -6.99 15.19 -13.35
C ALA A 74 -6.02 15.99 -14.24
N GLU A 75 -4.87 16.40 -13.69
CA GLU A 75 -3.81 17.10 -14.43
C GLU A 75 -3.27 16.26 -15.60
N ALA A 76 -3.02 14.96 -15.36
CA ALA A 76 -2.58 14.04 -16.40
C ALA A 76 -3.63 13.87 -17.50
N ARG A 77 -4.93 13.85 -17.16
CA ARG A 77 -6.00 13.80 -18.17
C ARG A 77 -6.08 15.08 -19.00
N GLU A 78 -5.89 16.24 -18.39
CA GLU A 78 -5.90 17.53 -19.11
C GLU A 78 -4.68 17.67 -20.04
N THR A 79 -3.52 17.19 -19.60
CA THR A 79 -2.27 17.28 -20.37
C THR A 79 -2.15 16.19 -21.44
N ARG A 80 -2.84 15.05 -21.26
CA ARG A 80 -2.77 13.94 -22.20
C ARG A 80 -3.59 14.24 -23.45
N LEU A 81 -2.92 14.78 -24.46
CA LEU A 81 -3.38 14.76 -25.84
C LEU A 81 -3.77 13.32 -26.20
N GLU A 82 -5.06 13.06 -26.39
CA GLU A 82 -5.53 11.76 -26.85
C GLU A 82 -4.97 11.51 -28.25
N VAL A 83 -4.19 10.43 -28.41
CA VAL A 83 -3.73 9.97 -29.72
C VAL A 83 -4.95 9.44 -30.47
N ARG A 84 -5.60 10.32 -31.23
CA ARG A 84 -6.63 9.92 -32.18
C ARG A 84 -5.92 9.29 -33.36
N GLU A 85 -6.09 7.97 -33.54
CA GLU A 85 -5.67 7.29 -34.76
C GLU A 85 -6.32 7.99 -35.96
N VAL A 86 -5.50 8.69 -36.75
CA VAL A 86 -5.92 9.17 -38.06
C VAL A 86 -5.98 7.93 -38.94
N ARG A 87 -7.14 7.27 -38.96
CA ARG A 87 -7.46 6.23 -39.95
C ARG A 87 -7.62 6.88 -41.32
N GLY A 88 -6.51 7.35 -41.88
CA GLY A 88 -6.40 7.61 -43.30
C GLY A 88 -5.95 6.32 -43.98
N THR A 89 -6.59 5.94 -45.08
CA THR A 89 -6.08 4.96 -46.05
C THR A 89 -4.87 5.53 -46.81
N ALA A 90 -3.99 6.24 -46.10
CA ALA A 90 -2.76 6.75 -46.66
C ALA A 90 -1.83 5.55 -46.81
N ASP A 91 -1.67 5.11 -48.05
CA ASP A 91 -0.65 4.13 -48.39
C ASP A 91 0.70 4.83 -48.30
N PHE A 92 1.29 4.81 -47.11
CA PHE A 92 2.63 5.34 -46.93
C PHE A 92 3.62 4.41 -47.64
N PRO A 93 4.58 4.95 -48.43
CA PRO A 93 5.55 4.16 -49.19
C PRO A 93 6.66 3.57 -48.29
N ILE A 94 6.33 3.27 -47.02
CA ILE A 94 7.23 2.72 -46.01
C ILE A 94 6.58 1.51 -45.32
N GLN A 95 7.40 0.59 -44.86
CA GLN A 95 7.01 -0.62 -44.13
C GLN A 95 7.97 -0.86 -42.96
N ARG A 96 7.60 -1.77 -42.05
CA ARG A 96 8.47 -2.21 -40.97
C ARG A 96 9.23 -3.47 -41.38
N ALA A 97 10.55 -3.42 -41.27
CA ALA A 97 11.43 -4.57 -41.42
C ALA A 97 12.25 -4.79 -40.13
N MET A 98 12.73 -6.01 -39.93
CA MET A 98 13.40 -6.42 -38.71
C MET A 98 14.84 -6.82 -38.99
N ALA A 99 15.78 -6.23 -38.24
CA ALA A 99 17.19 -6.59 -38.29
C ALA A 99 17.42 -7.99 -37.72
N ARG A 100 18.40 -8.70 -38.26
CA ARG A 100 18.88 -9.98 -37.75
C ARG A 100 20.08 -9.75 -36.84
N ALA A 101 20.40 -10.73 -36.02
CA ALA A 101 21.60 -10.68 -35.18
C ALA A 101 22.86 -10.51 -36.06
N GLY A 102 23.65 -9.47 -35.78
CA GLY A 102 24.87 -9.17 -36.52
C GLY A 102 24.68 -8.40 -37.82
N ASP A 103 23.48 -7.87 -38.10
CA ASP A 103 23.27 -6.98 -39.24
C ASP A 103 24.00 -5.64 -39.02
N THR A 104 24.63 -5.14 -40.09
CA THR A 104 25.03 -3.73 -40.19
C THR A 104 23.94 -2.92 -40.88
N VAL A 105 23.93 -1.59 -40.72
CA VAL A 105 22.97 -0.73 -41.43
C VAL A 105 23.08 -0.92 -42.95
N ALA A 106 24.31 -0.98 -43.48
CA ALA A 106 24.57 -1.21 -44.89
C ALA A 106 24.05 -2.58 -45.38
N GLY A 107 24.34 -3.66 -44.64
CA GLY A 107 23.92 -5.01 -44.99
C GLY A 107 22.41 -5.20 -44.90
N PHE A 108 21.78 -4.59 -43.89
CA PHE A 108 20.34 -4.54 -43.74
C PHE A 108 19.68 -3.78 -44.90
N ALA A 109 20.17 -2.58 -45.22
CA ALA A 109 19.62 -1.76 -46.31
C ALA A 109 19.66 -2.51 -47.65
N ALA A 110 20.81 -3.13 -47.98
CA ALA A 110 20.95 -3.91 -49.20
C ALA A 110 19.96 -5.09 -49.29
N ARG A 111 19.69 -5.77 -48.16
CA ARG A 111 18.72 -6.87 -48.11
C ARG A 111 17.29 -6.39 -48.34
N GLU A 112 16.94 -5.24 -47.76
CA GLU A 112 15.61 -4.65 -47.89
C GLU A 112 15.46 -3.84 -49.20
N GLY A 113 16.44 -3.89 -50.11
CA GLY A 113 16.40 -3.22 -51.41
C GLY A 113 16.53 -1.68 -51.33
N ALA A 114 17.09 -1.16 -50.25
CA ALA A 114 17.28 0.26 -50.00
C ALA A 114 18.77 0.64 -49.91
N THR A 115 19.06 1.93 -49.91
CA THR A 115 20.40 2.45 -49.57
C THR A 115 20.52 2.73 -48.09
N GLU A 116 21.74 2.67 -47.56
CA GLU A 116 22.03 3.00 -46.17
C GLU A 116 21.53 4.40 -45.81
N ASP A 117 21.75 5.39 -46.68
CA ASP A 117 21.29 6.77 -46.49
C ASP A 117 19.77 6.86 -46.35
N VAL A 118 19.01 6.07 -47.14
CA VAL A 118 17.54 6.05 -47.05
C VAL A 118 17.08 5.42 -45.74
N VAL A 119 17.70 4.32 -45.32
CA VAL A 119 17.38 3.70 -44.02
C VAL A 119 17.72 4.66 -42.87
N ARG A 120 18.83 5.38 -42.93
CA ARG A 120 19.19 6.41 -41.93
C ARG A 120 18.23 7.59 -41.94
N ALA A 121 17.80 8.04 -43.11
CA ALA A 121 16.82 9.12 -43.24
C ALA A 121 15.46 8.74 -42.63
N LEU A 122 15.03 7.48 -42.78
CA LEU A 122 13.77 6.97 -42.19
C LEU A 122 13.90 6.64 -40.70
N ASN A 123 15.12 6.45 -40.19
CA ASN A 123 15.39 6.10 -38.80
C ASN A 123 16.47 7.03 -38.22
N PRO A 124 16.16 8.32 -37.95
CA PRO A 124 17.17 9.31 -37.53
C PRO A 124 17.91 8.97 -36.23
N TRP A 125 17.36 8.09 -35.40
CA TRP A 125 18.02 7.62 -34.18
C TRP A 125 19.18 6.65 -34.44
N LEU A 126 19.37 6.18 -35.67
CA LEU A 126 20.52 5.37 -36.07
C LEU A 126 21.77 6.21 -36.41
N ASP A 127 21.72 7.54 -36.26
CA ASP A 127 22.83 8.42 -36.64
C ASP A 127 24.16 7.99 -35.99
N GLY A 128 25.18 7.82 -36.81
CA GLY A 128 26.50 7.31 -36.40
C GLY A 128 26.60 5.82 -36.03
N SER A 129 25.50 5.06 -35.96
CA SER A 129 25.55 3.62 -35.68
C SER A 129 25.90 2.81 -36.94
N THR A 130 26.89 1.93 -36.87
CA THR A 130 27.23 1.00 -37.97
C THR A 130 26.49 -0.33 -37.83
N ASP A 131 26.30 -0.78 -36.60
CA ASP A 131 25.69 -2.07 -36.27
C ASP A 131 24.25 -1.89 -35.80
N LEU A 132 23.43 -2.92 -36.03
CA LEU A 132 22.04 -2.99 -35.59
C LEU A 132 21.89 -4.00 -34.46
N ASP A 133 21.00 -3.70 -33.52
CA ASP A 133 20.64 -4.65 -32.49
C ASP A 133 19.86 -5.83 -33.10
N ALA A 134 20.07 -7.01 -32.55
CA ALA A 134 19.32 -8.20 -32.96
C ALA A 134 17.81 -7.95 -32.80
N TRP A 135 17.05 -8.19 -33.86
CA TRP A 135 15.58 -8.04 -33.90
C TRP A 135 15.07 -6.60 -33.76
N GLN A 136 15.94 -5.61 -33.97
CA GLN A 136 15.55 -4.20 -34.02
C GLN A 136 14.57 -3.97 -35.18
N THR A 137 13.47 -3.25 -34.91
CA THR A 137 12.47 -2.90 -35.93
C THR A 137 12.79 -1.54 -36.52
N LEU A 138 12.91 -1.48 -37.85
CA LEU A 138 13.28 -0.29 -38.61
C LEU A 138 12.23 0.02 -39.68
N TRP A 139 12.11 1.29 -40.02
CA TRP A 139 11.33 1.74 -41.17
C TRP A 139 12.17 1.63 -42.44
N VAL A 140 11.60 0.99 -43.47
CA VAL A 140 12.23 0.84 -44.78
C VAL A 140 11.22 1.22 -45.86
N PRO A 141 11.67 1.68 -47.05
CA PRO A 141 10.76 1.93 -48.16
C PRO A 141 10.06 0.63 -48.58
N LYS A 142 8.82 0.74 -49.06
CA LYS A 142 8.17 -0.39 -49.75
C LYS A 142 8.86 -0.61 -51.10
N PRO A 143 9.16 -1.85 -51.50
CA PRO A 143 9.59 -2.12 -52.87
C PRO A 143 8.48 -1.66 -53.82
N GLY A 144 8.84 -0.88 -54.84
CA GLY A 144 7.87 -0.43 -55.84
C GLY A 144 7.27 -1.62 -56.58
N GLU A 145 5.94 -1.62 -56.75
CA GLU A 145 5.24 -2.53 -57.68
C GLU A 145 5.67 -2.31 -59.13
#